data_AF-A0A645DI09-F1
#
_entry.id   AF-A0A645DI09-F1
#
_cell.length_a   1.000
_cell.length_b   1.000
_cell.length_c   1.000
_cell.angle_alpha   90.00
_cell.angle_beta   90.00
_cell.angle_gamma   90.00
#
_symmetry.space_group_name_H-M   'P 1'
#
loop_
_entity.id
_entity.type
_entity.pdbx_description
1 polymer ?
#
loop_
_entity_poly.entity_id
_entity_poly.type
_entity_poly.pdbx_seq_one_letter_code
_entity_poly.pdbx_strand_id
1 'polypeptide(L)'
;MFIGGSGGELGELIQLILARLKPGGRLVMNFVTLENLATATAALKASGAAWDVVQLQASRSQPILDMHRMAAQNPVWIVTASKD
;
A
#
# COMPACT_ATOMS: atom_id res chain seq x y z
N MET A 1 4.88 1.27 10.66
CA MET A 1 5.89 1.03 9.61
C MET A 1 5.24 1.31 8.26
N PHE A 2 6.00 1.80 7.28
CA PHE A 2 5.51 2.08 5.92
C PHE A 2 6.40 1.42 4.85
N ILE A 3 5.79 0.84 3.81
CA ILE A 3 6.50 0.35 2.60
C ILE A 3 5.95 1.08 1.37
N GLY A 4 6.81 1.85 0.70
CA GLY A 4 6.50 2.46 -0.60
C GLY A 4 7.10 1.71 -1.80
N GLY A 5 7.98 0.74 -1.54
CA GLY A 5 8.67 -0.10 -2.52
C GLY A 5 9.62 -1.07 -1.82
N SER A 6 9.86 -2.24 -2.42
CA SER A 6 10.62 -3.34 -1.81
C SER A 6 11.83 -3.83 -2.62
N GLY A 7 12.06 -3.27 -3.81
CA GLY A 7 13.18 -3.69 -4.68
C GLY A 7 13.11 -5.14 -5.16
N GLY A 8 11.96 -5.81 -5.07
CA GLY A 8 11.76 -7.22 -5.43
C GLY A 8 11.48 -8.13 -4.23
N GLU A 9 11.89 -7.73 -3.02
CA GLU A 9 11.85 -8.59 -1.82
C GLU A 9 10.62 -8.32 -0.93
N LEU A 10 9.45 -8.09 -1.54
CA LEU A 10 8.27 -7.61 -0.81
C LEU A 10 7.77 -8.60 0.25
N GLY A 11 7.70 -9.90 -0.10
CA GLY A 11 7.16 -10.93 0.78
C GLY A 11 8.00 -11.11 2.05
N GLU A 12 9.32 -11.25 1.90
CA GLU A 12 10.25 -11.43 3.01
C GLU A 12 10.27 -10.19 3.93
N LEU A 13 10.26 -9.00 3.34
CA LEU A 13 10.23 -7.74 4.08
C LEU A 13 8.96 -7.62 4.94
N ILE A 14 7.80 -8.00 4.41
CA ILE A 14 6.53 -8.00 5.16
C ILE A 14 6.63 -8.93 6.36
N GLN A 15 7.10 -10.17 6.17
CA GLN A 15 7.23 -11.14 7.27
C GLN A 15 8.18 -10.62 8.36
N LEU A 16 9.33 -10.09 7.97
CA LEU A 16 10.31 -9.52 8.90
C LEU A 16 9.72 -8.36 9.72
N ILE A 17 8.96 -7.47 9.06
CA ILE A 17 8.33 -6.33 9.74
C ILE A 17 7.25 -6.82 10.71
N LEU A 18 6.36 -7.73 10.30
CA LEU A 18 5.30 -8.24 11.17
C LEU A 18 5.85 -8.94 12.42
N ALA A 19 6.94 -9.69 12.27
CA ALA A 19 7.64 -10.31 13.40
C ALA A 19 8.15 -9.26 14.41
N ARG A 20 8.66 -8.12 13.92
CA ARG A 20 9.24 -7.04 14.75
C ARG A 20 8.24 -5.98 15.19
N LEU A 21 7.04 -5.96 14.63
CA LEU A 21 6.02 -4.99 14.98
C LEU A 21 5.63 -5.17 16.45
N LYS A 22 5.48 -4.07 17.20
CA LYS A 22 4.98 -4.12 18.58
C LYS A 22 3.47 -4.36 18.58
N PRO A 23 2.89 -4.93 19.65
CA PRO A 23 1.43 -4.98 19.83
C PRO A 23 0.80 -3.58 19.66
N GLY A 24 -0.36 -3.52 19.01
CA GLY A 24 -1.02 -2.29 18.57
C GLY A 24 -0.35 -1.57 17.40
N GLY A 25 0.74 -2.11 16.86
CA GLY A 25 1.47 -1.53 15.73
C GLY A 25 0.79 -1.78 14.39
N ARG A 26 1.04 -0.89 13.41
CA ARG A 26 0.51 -0.99 12.04
C ARG A 26 1.61 -1.01 10.98
N LEU A 27 1.40 -1.83 9.96
CA LEU A 27 2.15 -1.84 8.71
C LEU A 27 1.25 -1.30 7.60
N VAL A 28 1.66 -0.20 6.96
CA VAL A 28 0.95 0.40 5.83
C VAL A 28 1.80 0.28 4.56
N MET A 29 1.18 -0.11 3.45
CA MET A 29 1.88 -0.36 2.19
C MET A 29 1.10 0.22 1.02
N ASN A 30 1.78 0.93 0.12
CA ASN A 30 1.13 1.56 -1.03
C ASN A 30 1.60 0.90 -2.33
N PHE A 31 0.64 0.47 -3.16
CA PHE A 31 0.92 -0.19 -4.44
C PHE A 31 0.18 0.48 -5.60
N VAL A 32 0.83 0.49 -6.76
CA VAL A 32 0.25 0.93 -8.05
C VAL A 32 0.15 -0.24 -9.05
N THR A 33 0.78 -1.37 -8.75
CA THR A 33 0.71 -2.57 -9.59
C THR A 33 -0.08 -3.67 -8.90
N LEU A 34 -0.82 -4.47 -9.68
CA LEU A 34 -1.63 -5.57 -9.17
C LEU A 34 -0.74 -6.70 -8.61
N GLU A 35 0.43 -6.89 -9.19
CA GLU A 35 1.40 -7.90 -8.79
C GLU A 35 1.90 -7.63 -7.36
N ASN A 36 2.26 -6.39 -7.04
CA ASN A 36 2.70 -6.05 -5.68
C ASN A 36 1.55 -6.16 -4.68
N LEU A 37 0.34 -5.77 -5.06
CA LEU A 37 -0.86 -5.96 -4.23
C LEU A 37 -1.11 -7.45 -3.95
N ALA A 38 -1.02 -8.30 -4.99
CA ALA A 38 -1.19 -9.74 -4.88
C ALA A 38 -0.11 -10.37 -3.98
N THR A 39 1.16 -10.01 -4.20
CA THR A 39 2.27 -10.49 -3.36
C THR A 39 2.09 -10.07 -1.89
N ALA A 40 1.71 -8.81 -1.63
CA ALA A 40 1.51 -8.33 -0.27
C ALA A 40 0.35 -9.03 0.43
N THR A 41 -0.82 -9.11 -0.22
CA THR A 41 -2.01 -9.76 0.38
C THR A 41 -1.79 -11.26 0.59
N ALA A 42 -1.04 -11.94 -0.29
CA ALA A 42 -0.62 -13.32 -0.10
C ALA A 42 0.31 -13.48 1.13
N ALA A 43 1.31 -12.61 1.28
CA ALA A 43 2.21 -12.63 2.43
C ALA A 43 1.49 -12.36 3.75
N LEU A 44 0.59 -11.37 3.78
CA LEU A 44 -0.24 -11.08 4.95
C LEU A 44 -1.14 -12.26 5.32
N LYS A 45 -1.82 -12.86 4.33
CA LYS A 45 -2.65 -14.06 4.53
C LYS A 45 -1.85 -15.23 5.08
N ALA A 46 -0.65 -15.48 4.55
CA ALA A 46 0.24 -16.54 5.03
C ALA A 46 0.71 -16.30 6.48
N SER A 47 0.90 -15.03 6.88
CA SER A 47 1.23 -14.67 8.26
C SER A 47 0.05 -14.67 9.24
N GLY A 48 -1.18 -14.87 8.76
CA GLY A 48 -2.40 -14.79 9.57
C GLY A 48 -2.70 -13.39 10.11
N ALA A 49 -2.10 -12.33 9.54
CA ALA A 49 -2.32 -10.96 10.00
C ALA A 49 -3.72 -10.47 9.60
N ALA A 50 -4.35 -9.66 10.46
CA ALA A 50 -5.55 -8.91 10.10
C ALA A 50 -5.17 -7.72 9.21
N TRP A 51 -5.86 -7.55 8.08
CA TRP A 51 -5.60 -6.47 7.14
C TRP A 51 -6.84 -6.02 6.38
N ASP A 52 -6.77 -4.78 5.88
CA ASP A 52 -7.75 -4.16 5.00
C ASP A 52 -7.05 -3.44 3.83
N VAL A 53 -7.84 -3.09 2.80
CA VAL A 53 -7.35 -2.37 1.62
C VAL A 53 -8.31 -1.24 1.27
N VAL A 54 -7.74 -0.06 1.01
CA VAL A 54 -8.42 1.08 0.43
C VAL A 54 -7.82 1.37 -0.94
N GLN A 55 -8.64 1.49 -1.97
CA GLN A 55 -8.21 2.10 -3.23
C GLN A 55 -8.48 3.61 -3.17
N LEU A 56 -7.44 4.42 -3.36
CA LEU A 56 -7.55 5.87 -3.48
C LEU A 56 -7.33 6.30 -4.93
N GLN A 57 -8.28 7.06 -5.45
CA GLN A 57 -8.16 7.77 -6.73
C GLN A 57 -8.24 9.26 -6.45
N ALA A 58 -7.32 10.01 -7.06
CA ALA A 58 -7.27 11.46 -6.92
C ALA A 58 -7.01 12.09 -8.28
N SER A 59 -7.55 13.29 -8.46
CA SER A 59 -7.22 14.16 -9.58
C SER A 59 -6.70 15.49 -9.03
N ARG A 60 -5.71 16.09 -9.69
CA ARG A 60 -5.17 17.40 -9.33
C ARG A 60 -5.45 18.39 -10.46
N SER A 61 -5.81 19.61 -10.10
CA SER A 61 -5.96 20.68 -11.09
C SER A 61 -4.62 20.93 -11.81
N GLN A 62 -4.71 21.16 -13.11
CA GLN A 62 -3.62 21.54 -14.00
C GLN A 62 -4.10 22.69 -14.88
N PRO A 63 -3.28 23.72 -15.13
CA PRO A 63 -3.68 24.83 -15.99
C PRO A 63 -3.90 24.34 -17.44
N ILE A 64 -4.86 24.97 -18.12
CA ILE A 64 -5.08 24.85 -19.57
C ILE A 64 -5.59 26.19 -20.11
N LEU A 65 -4.74 26.90 -20.86
CA LEU A 65 -4.98 28.30 -21.22
C LEU A 65 -5.32 29.12 -19.95
N ASP A 66 -6.45 29.81 -19.97
CA ASP A 66 -7.06 30.63 -18.91
C ASP A 66 -8.00 29.84 -17.97
N MET A 67 -7.96 28.50 -18.01
CA MET A 67 -8.80 27.59 -17.22
C MET A 67 -7.97 26.56 -16.44
N HIS A 68 -8.66 25.72 -15.67
CA HIS A 68 -8.08 24.55 -15.01
C HIS A 68 -8.82 23.28 -15.43
N ARG A 69 -8.06 22.24 -15.79
CA ARG A 69 -8.57 20.87 -15.96
C ARG A 69 -8.15 19.99 -14.80
N MET A 70 -8.94 18.96 -14.49
CA MET A 70 -8.54 17.94 -13.53
C MET A 70 -7.73 16.85 -14.23
N ALA A 71 -6.49 16.62 -13.80
CA ALA A 71 -5.65 15.53 -14.29
C ALA A 71 -5.68 14.37 -13.29
N ALA A 72 -6.21 13.22 -13.72
CA ALA A 72 -6.23 12.00 -12.94
C ALA A 72 -4.80 11.53 -12.61
N GLN A 73 -4.60 11.08 -11.38
CA GLN A 73 -3.39 10.38 -10.94
C GLN A 73 -3.62 8.87 -11.02
N ASN A 74 -2.53 8.11 -11.09
CA ASN A 74 -2.60 6.66 -11.01
C ASN A 74 -3.30 6.25 -9.69
N PRO A 75 -4.24 5.29 -9.73
CA PRO A 75 -4.84 4.75 -8.51
C PRO A 75 -3.75 4.13 -7.62
N VAL A 76 -3.91 4.28 -6.31
CA VAL A 76 -3.04 3.65 -5.32
C VAL A 76 -3.89 2.76 -4.43
N TRP A 77 -3.45 1.52 -4.23
CA TRP A 77 -3.98 0.64 -3.18
C TRP A 77 -3.17 0.84 -1.90
N ILE A 78 -3.85 1.22 -0.83
CA ILE A 78 -3.31 1.37 0.51
C ILE A 78 -3.72 0.14 1.30
N VAL A 79 -2.75 -0.72 1.61
CA VAL A 79 -2.95 -1.95 2.39
C VAL A 79 -2.50 -1.68 3.81
N THR A 80 -3.38 -1.92 4.78
CA THR A 80 -3.07 -1.75 6.21
C THR A 80 -3.17 -3.08 6.92
N ALA A 81 -2.09 -3.50 7.58
CA ALA A 81 -2.08 -4.66 8.47
C ALA A 81 -1.86 -4.23 9.91
N SER A 82 -2.58 -4.84 10.84
CA SER A 82 -2.48 -4.57 12.28
C SER A 82 -1.93 -5.78 13.01
N LYS A 83 -1.15 -5.53 14.06
CA LYS A 83 -0.74 -6.53 15.04
C LYS A 83 -1.45 -6.23 16.34
N ASP A 84 -2.33 -7.14 16.73
CA ASP A 84 -3.04 -7.09 18.01
C ASP A 84 -2.07 -7.28 19.19
#